data_AF-A0A2T3B1U3-F1
#
_entry.id   AF-A0A2T3B1U3-F1
#
_cell.length_a   1.000
_cell.length_b   1.000
_cell.length_c   1.000
_cell.angle_alpha   90.00
_cell.angle_beta   90.00
_cell.angle_gamma   90.00
#
_symmetry.space_group_name_H-M   'P 1'
#
loop_
_entity.id
_entity.type
_entity.pdbx_description
1 polymer ?
#
loop_
_entity_poly.entity_id
_entity_poly.type
_entity_poly.pdbx_seq_one_letter_code
_entity_poly.pdbx_strand_id
1 'polypeptide(L)'
;MAAKLDSLLSNTVCEKPLPSRPRHARLQNLFPPPLRAQELLSPPSIPSPAVEERVAAPKFASLSSTSSTVIPPPLALRQRPYLDQKLVRGPILEARLAQLELENMNLRQANKLLYQQNSSCLDLLQGYRMNHKKLSDSMSRITCSVDVLELLNKTVQADTKVYQDNIRRSEKEAVRDWQRFVCTSKSEGMEIDKVLTEIAKDHDIEITV
;
A
#
# COMPACT_ATOMS: atom_id res chain seq x y z
N MET A 1 -39.50 1.11 -7.21
CA MET A 1 -38.08 1.54 -7.33
C MET A 1 -37.41 0.93 -8.55
N ALA A 2 -38.02 1.04 -9.74
CA ALA A 2 -37.54 0.41 -10.97
C ALA A 2 -37.40 1.40 -12.15
N ALA A 3 -37.48 2.70 -11.89
CA ALA A 3 -37.50 3.75 -12.92
C ALA A 3 -36.23 4.62 -12.96
N LYS A 4 -35.14 4.19 -12.31
CA LYS A 4 -33.87 4.96 -12.22
C LYS A 4 -32.70 4.33 -12.97
N LEU A 5 -32.88 3.21 -13.65
CA LEU A 5 -31.82 2.51 -14.39
C LEU A 5 -31.83 2.75 -15.90
N ASP A 6 -32.96 3.14 -16.50
CA ASP A 6 -33.04 3.36 -17.96
C ASP A 6 -32.42 4.70 -18.42
N SER A 7 -32.17 5.63 -17.48
CA SER A 7 -31.62 6.96 -17.80
C SER A 7 -30.10 6.99 -18.01
N LEU A 8 -29.36 5.90 -17.73
CA LEU A 8 -27.90 5.87 -17.87
C LEU A 8 -27.40 5.13 -19.12
N LEU A 9 -28.29 4.54 -19.92
CA LEU A 9 -27.92 3.76 -21.11
C LEU A 9 -28.21 4.47 -22.45
N SER A 10 -28.82 5.66 -22.44
CA SER A 10 -29.27 6.33 -23.68
C SER A 10 -28.29 7.35 -24.29
N ASN A 11 -27.09 7.56 -23.72
CA ASN A 11 -26.18 8.62 -24.16
C ASN A 11 -24.77 8.14 -24.54
N THR A 12 -24.65 7.13 -25.41
CA THR A 12 -23.44 6.93 -26.22
C THR A 12 -23.75 6.12 -27.48
N VAL A 13 -24.46 6.71 -28.44
CA VAL A 13 -24.48 6.20 -29.82
C VAL A 13 -23.80 7.26 -30.69
N CYS A 14 -22.49 7.11 -30.87
CA CYS A 14 -21.75 7.78 -31.91
C CYS A 14 -21.42 6.70 -32.95
N GLU A 15 -22.32 6.54 -33.92
CA GLU A 15 -22.09 5.68 -35.07
C GLU A 15 -20.87 6.20 -35.86
N LYS A 16 -19.85 5.37 -35.96
CA LYS A 16 -18.79 5.53 -36.94
C LYS A 16 -18.50 4.15 -37.57
N PRO A 17 -18.44 4.06 -38.91
CA PRO A 17 -18.33 2.79 -39.60
C PRO A 17 -16.94 2.17 -39.42
N LEU A 18 -16.93 0.85 -39.25
CA LEU A 18 -15.74 -0.01 -39.12
C LEU A 18 -14.83 0.09 -40.36
N PRO A 19 -13.51 0.34 -40.20
CA PRO A 19 -12.54 0.00 -41.22
C PRO A 19 -12.14 -1.47 -41.11
N SER A 20 -12.08 -2.11 -42.27
CA SER A 20 -11.62 -3.46 -42.55
C SER A 20 -10.27 -3.81 -41.91
N ARG A 21 -10.20 -5.03 -41.37
CA ARG A 21 -9.00 -5.78 -40.91
C ARG A 21 -7.74 -5.51 -41.76
N PRO A 22 -6.58 -5.44 -41.08
CA PRO A 22 -5.42 -6.20 -41.51
C PRO A 22 -4.99 -7.23 -40.46
N ARG A 23 -4.47 -8.34 -41.00
CA ARG A 23 -4.00 -9.54 -40.32
C ARG A 23 -2.72 -9.29 -39.51
N HIS A 24 -2.61 -10.02 -38.40
CA HIS A 24 -1.39 -10.37 -37.66
C HIS A 24 -0.42 -9.24 -37.26
N ALA A 25 -0.68 -8.63 -36.10
CA ALA A 25 0.34 -7.91 -35.34
C ALA A 25 0.52 -8.53 -33.95
N ARG A 26 1.45 -9.50 -33.89
CA ARG A 26 2.44 -9.73 -32.82
C ARG A 26 2.01 -9.40 -31.37
N LEU A 27 1.35 -10.35 -30.71
CA LEU A 27 1.17 -10.43 -29.26
C LEU A 27 2.50 -10.79 -28.55
N GLN A 28 3.49 -9.88 -28.53
CA GLN A 28 4.77 -10.15 -27.85
C GLN A 28 5.09 -9.20 -26.67
N ASN A 29 4.19 -8.28 -26.29
CA ASN A 29 4.52 -7.26 -25.27
C ASN A 29 3.55 -7.17 -24.08
N LEU A 30 2.76 -8.20 -23.77
CA LEU A 30 1.80 -8.15 -22.65
C LEU A 30 2.32 -8.72 -21.31
N PHE A 31 3.56 -9.19 -21.25
CA PHE A 31 4.15 -9.67 -20.00
C PHE A 31 5.56 -9.09 -19.80
N PRO A 32 5.84 -8.33 -18.73
CA PRO A 32 7.21 -8.09 -18.32
C PRO A 32 7.87 -9.41 -17.90
N PRO A 33 9.20 -9.59 -18.12
CA PRO A 33 9.89 -10.80 -17.72
C PRO A 33 9.88 -10.95 -16.19
N PRO A 34 9.90 -12.19 -15.65
CA PRO A 34 9.94 -12.41 -14.21
C PRO A 34 11.27 -11.87 -13.65
N LEU A 35 11.17 -10.93 -12.72
CA LEU A 35 12.32 -10.48 -11.94
C LEU A 35 12.85 -11.69 -11.15
N ARG A 36 14.10 -12.07 -11.44
CA ARG A 36 14.85 -13.06 -10.68
C ARG A 36 14.81 -12.70 -9.19
N ALA A 37 14.24 -13.58 -8.39
CA ALA A 37 14.46 -13.58 -6.96
C ALA A 37 15.88 -14.10 -6.70
N GLN A 38 16.85 -13.20 -6.58
CA GLN A 38 18.13 -13.50 -5.94
C GLN A 38 18.73 -12.22 -5.36
N GLU A 39 19.03 -12.33 -4.07
CA GLU A 39 19.98 -11.52 -3.29
C GLU A 39 19.60 -10.08 -2.96
N LEU A 40 19.23 -9.87 -1.69
CA LEU A 40 19.65 -8.77 -0.82
C LEU A 40 19.21 -9.18 0.60
N LEU A 41 20.05 -9.95 1.29
CA LEU A 41 20.98 -9.44 2.32
C LEU A 41 20.24 -8.91 3.56
N SER A 42 20.35 -9.73 4.60
CA SER A 42 20.15 -9.57 6.04
C SER A 42 19.80 -8.18 6.58
N PRO A 43 18.89 -8.09 7.58
CA PRO A 43 18.62 -6.84 8.28
C PRO A 43 19.85 -6.38 9.08
N PRO A 44 20.14 -5.07 9.15
CA PRO A 44 21.19 -4.56 10.02
C PRO A 44 20.77 -4.70 11.49
N SER A 45 21.61 -5.37 12.28
CA SER A 45 21.49 -5.43 13.74
C SER A 45 21.58 -4.03 14.34
N ILE A 46 20.50 -3.57 14.95
CA ILE A 46 20.46 -2.32 15.72
C ILE A 46 20.99 -2.61 17.12
N PRO A 47 22.00 -1.88 17.64
CA PRO A 47 22.35 -1.96 19.05
C PRO A 47 21.34 -1.13 19.87
N SER A 48 20.66 -1.81 20.82
CA SER A 48 19.79 -1.16 21.81
C SER A 48 20.61 -0.28 22.76
N PRO A 49 20.30 1.02 22.92
CA PRO A 49 20.78 1.78 24.06
C PRO A 49 19.91 1.49 25.29
N ALA A 50 20.59 1.20 26.39
CA ALA A 50 20.01 1.01 27.70
C ALA A 50 19.22 2.24 28.15
N VAL A 51 18.01 1.98 28.64
CA VAL A 51 17.17 2.94 29.35
C VAL A 51 17.70 3.07 30.77
N GLU A 52 18.36 4.18 31.09
CA GLU A 52 18.46 4.68 32.46
C GLU A 52 18.14 6.17 32.47
N GLU A 53 16.85 6.45 32.57
CA GLU A 53 16.30 7.74 32.95
C GLU A 53 15.78 7.60 34.38
N ARG A 54 16.37 8.33 35.34
CA ARG A 54 15.65 9.30 36.17
C ARG A 54 16.52 9.87 37.29
N VAL A 55 16.83 11.14 37.09
CA VAL A 55 17.21 12.13 38.10
C VAL A 55 16.06 12.32 39.08
N ALA A 56 16.35 12.30 40.38
CA ALA A 56 15.46 12.82 41.42
C ALA A 56 16.23 13.77 42.35
N ALA A 57 15.94 15.06 42.19
CA ALA A 57 15.96 16.21 43.12
C ALA A 57 17.07 16.35 44.19
N PRO A 58 17.78 17.50 44.25
CA PRO A 58 18.51 17.88 45.45
C PRO A 58 17.54 18.42 46.52
N LYS A 59 17.53 17.79 47.70
CA LYS A 59 16.82 18.25 48.90
C LYS A 59 17.48 19.51 49.47
N PHE A 60 16.67 20.53 49.72
CA PHE A 60 17.05 21.71 50.50
C PHE A 60 16.98 21.42 52.01
N ALA A 61 17.87 22.12 52.73
CA ALA A 61 17.83 22.55 54.13
C ALA A 61 17.99 21.49 55.24
N SER A 62 19.11 21.61 55.99
CA SER A 62 19.11 22.17 57.35
C SER A 62 20.50 22.03 57.97
N LEU A 63 21.24 23.14 58.12
CA LEU A 63 22.39 23.18 59.03
C LEU A 63 22.02 24.07 60.20
N SER A 64 21.86 23.42 61.34
CA SER A 64 21.60 24.00 62.64
C SER A 64 22.78 24.83 63.12
N SER A 65 22.42 25.99 63.65
CA SER A 65 23.20 26.90 64.48
C SER A 65 23.82 26.22 65.69
N THR A 66 25.11 26.43 65.92
CA THR A 66 25.66 26.65 67.26
C THR A 66 26.77 27.70 67.20
N SER A 67 26.52 28.78 67.95
CA SER A 67 27.47 29.83 68.26
C SER A 67 28.69 29.27 68.99
N SER A 68 29.89 29.76 68.65
CA SER A 68 30.90 29.99 69.68
C SER A 68 31.85 31.09 69.25
N THR A 69 31.74 32.19 69.97
CA THR A 69 32.54 33.41 69.90
C THR A 69 33.95 33.12 70.38
N VAL A 70 34.96 33.27 69.52
CA VAL A 70 36.34 33.46 69.95
C VAL A 70 36.91 34.64 69.17
N ILE A 71 37.11 35.73 69.91
CA ILE A 71 37.73 36.99 69.48
C ILE A 71 39.24 36.79 69.35
N PRO A 72 39.89 37.20 68.26
CA PRO A 72 41.30 37.57 68.26
C PRO A 72 41.50 39.11 68.07
N PRO A 73 42.67 39.63 68.46
CA PRO A 73 42.88 41.01 68.94
C PRO A 73 43.14 42.04 67.82
N PRO A 74 43.34 43.35 68.12
CA PRO A 74 43.06 44.43 67.18
C PRO A 74 44.18 44.68 66.16
N LEU A 75 43.73 45.04 64.95
CA LEU A 75 44.34 45.92 63.95
C LEU A 75 45.83 46.25 64.11
N ALA A 76 46.68 45.44 63.47
CA ALA A 76 47.93 45.95 62.92
C ALA A 76 47.64 46.43 61.48
N LEU A 77 47.63 47.74 61.29
CA LEU A 77 47.68 48.42 59.99
C LEU A 77 48.94 47.98 59.21
N ARG A 78 48.88 46.82 58.55
CA ARG A 78 49.75 46.54 57.41
C ARG A 78 49.13 47.22 56.20
N GLN A 79 49.65 48.40 55.88
CA GLN A 79 49.50 49.01 54.56
C GLN A 79 49.94 47.97 53.52
N ARG A 80 48.98 47.36 52.82
CA ARG A 80 49.26 46.69 51.57
C ARG A 80 49.37 47.78 50.51
N PRO A 81 50.42 47.78 49.68
CA PRO A 81 50.48 48.71 48.56
C PRO A 81 49.32 48.38 47.62
N TYR A 82 48.42 49.35 47.44
CA TYR A 82 47.44 49.34 46.36
C TYR A 82 48.18 49.58 45.05
N LEU A 83 48.87 48.55 44.56
CA LEU A 83 49.44 48.54 43.21
C LEU A 83 48.80 47.38 42.43
N ASP A 84 48.13 47.76 41.34
CA ASP A 84 47.82 46.93 40.18
C ASP A 84 46.80 45.78 40.28
N GLN A 85 45.66 46.03 40.93
CA GLN A 85 44.48 45.16 40.75
C GLN A 85 43.87 45.24 39.33
N LYS A 86 44.30 46.21 38.50
CA LYS A 86 43.88 46.35 37.09
C LYS A 86 44.68 45.47 36.13
N LEU A 87 45.92 45.07 36.45
CA LEU A 87 46.75 44.24 35.56
C LEU A 87 46.39 42.74 35.63
N VAL A 88 45.91 42.25 36.77
CA VAL A 88 45.61 40.81 36.96
C VAL A 88 44.27 40.40 36.35
N ARG A 89 43.35 41.35 36.12
CA ARG A 89 42.00 41.09 35.59
C ARG A 89 41.96 40.95 34.06
N GLY A 90 42.88 41.57 33.34
CA GLY A 90 42.94 41.54 31.87
C GLY A 90 43.08 40.13 31.31
N PRO A 91 44.12 39.36 31.67
CA PRO A 91 44.34 38.02 31.14
C PRO A 91 43.21 37.03 31.45
N ILE A 92 42.56 37.15 32.60
CA ILE A 92 41.43 36.28 33.00
C ILE A 92 40.19 36.59 32.13
N LEU A 93 39.92 37.87 31.86
CA LEU A 93 38.82 38.29 31.01
C LEU A 93 39.06 37.93 29.54
N GLU A 94 40.30 38.06 29.06
CA GLU A 94 40.70 37.64 27.71
C GLU A 94 40.56 36.12 27.52
N ALA A 95 40.99 35.31 28.50
CA ALA A 95 40.81 33.86 28.47
C ALA A 95 39.33 33.48 28.47
N ARG A 96 38.49 34.20 29.24
CA ARG A 96 37.03 33.95 29.26
C ARG A 96 36.38 34.36 27.93
N LEU A 97 36.83 35.45 27.31
CA LEU A 97 36.34 35.89 26.00
C LEU A 97 36.68 34.85 24.93
N ALA A 98 37.93 34.39 24.88
CA ALA A 98 38.35 33.34 23.94
C ALA A 98 37.57 32.02 24.15
N GLN A 99 37.28 31.66 25.40
CA GLN A 99 36.44 30.49 25.70
C GLN A 99 35.01 30.67 25.19
N LEU A 100 34.40 31.85 25.38
CA LEU A 100 33.05 32.14 24.90
C LEU A 100 32.99 32.21 23.37
N GLU A 101 34.03 32.71 22.71
CA GLU A 101 34.13 32.72 21.24
C GLU A 101 34.18 31.30 20.69
N LEU A 102 34.99 30.42 21.29
CA LEU A 102 35.06 29.01 20.92
C LEU A 102 33.70 28.31 21.14
N GLU A 103 33.05 28.56 22.28
CA GLU A 103 31.72 28.01 22.56
C GLU A 103 30.69 28.48 21.53
N ASN A 104 30.71 29.77 21.17
CA ASN A 104 29.80 30.32 20.16
C ASN A 104 30.06 29.70 18.77
N MET A 105 31.32 29.50 18.38
CA MET A 105 31.66 28.81 17.14
C MET A 105 31.14 27.36 17.12
N ASN A 106 31.34 26.62 18.22
CA ASN A 106 30.85 25.25 18.35
C ASN A 106 29.32 25.19 18.27
N LEU A 107 28.62 26.12 18.94
CA LEU A 107 27.15 26.20 18.87
C LEU A 107 26.65 26.52 17.46
N ARG A 108 27.32 27.41 16.73
CA ARG A 108 26.98 27.68 15.31
C ARG A 108 27.16 26.45 14.44
N GLN A 109 28.24 25.69 14.65
CA GLN A 109 28.49 24.47 13.89
C GLN A 109 27.46 23.37 14.22
N ALA A 110 27.13 23.18 15.49
CA ALA A 110 26.11 22.23 15.93
C ALA A 110 24.73 22.60 15.36
N ASN A 111 24.32 23.87 15.42
CA ASN A 111 23.07 24.33 14.82
C ASN A 111 23.04 24.08 13.31
N LYS A 112 24.14 24.34 12.59
CA LYS A 112 24.22 24.06 11.15
C LYS A 112 23.98 22.57 10.86
N LEU A 113 24.58 21.67 11.64
CA LEU A 113 24.36 20.22 11.49
C LEU A 113 22.91 19.83 11.79
N LEU A 114 22.30 20.40 12.84
CA LEU A 114 20.90 20.15 13.17
C LEU A 114 19.96 20.60 12.03
N TYR A 115 20.20 21.77 11.43
CA TYR A 115 19.42 22.22 10.28
C TYR A 115 19.56 21.28 9.08
N GLN A 116 20.77 20.79 8.79
CA GLN A 116 21.00 19.82 7.71
C GLN A 116 20.33 18.47 7.97
N GLN A 117 20.37 17.98 9.21
CA GLN A 117 19.67 16.74 9.58
C GLN A 117 18.16 16.91 9.47
N ASN A 118 17.62 18.03 9.96
CA ASN A 118 16.19 18.32 9.87
C ASN A 118 15.71 18.42 8.42
N SER A 119 16.46 19.07 7.53
CA SER A 119 16.09 19.13 6.11
C SER A 119 16.08 17.74 5.48
N SER A 120 17.10 16.91 5.75
CA SER A 120 17.17 15.54 5.26
C SER A 120 16.00 14.68 5.76
N CYS A 121 15.63 14.81 7.04
CA CYS A 121 14.45 14.13 7.60
C CYS A 121 13.15 14.56 6.92
N LEU A 122 12.99 15.85 6.57
CA LEU A 122 11.81 16.33 5.87
C LEU A 122 11.70 15.75 4.45
N ASP A 123 12.81 15.69 3.72
CA ASP A 123 12.85 15.09 2.38
C ASP A 123 12.48 13.60 2.42
N LEU A 124 13.03 12.88 3.40
CA LEU A 124 12.72 11.46 3.63
C LEU A 124 11.23 11.27 3.94
N LEU A 125 10.67 12.07 4.86
CA LEU A 125 9.25 12.02 5.22
C LEU A 125 8.35 12.35 4.02
N GLN A 126 8.73 13.30 3.19
CA GLN A 126 8.01 13.61 1.95
C GLN A 126 8.05 12.42 0.99
N GLY A 127 9.19 11.76 0.83
CA GLY A 127 9.34 10.53 0.06
C GLY A 127 8.41 9.42 0.57
N TYR A 128 8.40 9.16 1.88
CA TYR A 128 7.49 8.19 2.51
C TYR A 128 6.02 8.53 2.25
N ARG A 129 5.62 9.80 2.41
CA ARG A 129 4.25 10.24 2.17
C ARG A 129 3.82 9.98 0.72
N MET A 130 4.69 10.28 -0.24
CA MET A 130 4.41 10.04 -1.66
C MET A 130 4.31 8.54 -1.99
N ASN A 131 5.19 7.73 -1.42
CA ASN A 131 5.14 6.27 -1.60
C ASN A 131 3.89 5.66 -0.97
N HIS A 132 3.52 6.11 0.23
CA HIS A 132 2.28 5.68 0.89
C HIS A 132 1.04 6.04 0.05
N LYS A 133 1.00 7.24 -0.53
CA LYS A 133 -0.08 7.64 -1.45
C LYS A 133 -0.16 6.71 -2.67
N LYS A 134 0.97 6.44 -3.34
CA LYS A 134 1.02 5.53 -4.50
C LYS A 134 0.56 4.12 -4.16
N LEU A 135 0.93 3.63 -2.97
CA LEU A 135 0.51 2.32 -2.49
C LEU A 135 -0.99 2.29 -2.19
N SER A 136 -1.51 3.32 -1.53
CA SER A 136 -2.95 3.49 -1.27
C SER A 136 -3.75 3.50 -2.57
N ASP A 137 -3.34 4.29 -3.56
CA ASP A 137 -4.01 4.37 -4.86
C ASP A 137 -3.99 3.02 -5.59
N SER A 138 -2.88 2.28 -5.49
CA SER A 138 -2.75 0.95 -6.08
C SER A 138 -3.65 -0.06 -5.38
N MET A 139 -3.74 0.00 -4.05
CA MET A 139 -4.65 -0.85 -3.28
C MET A 139 -6.11 -0.59 -3.66
N SER A 140 -6.53 0.67 -3.78
CA SER A 140 -7.89 1.02 -4.21
C SER A 140 -8.23 0.46 -5.60
N ARG A 141 -7.28 0.48 -6.54
CA ARG A 141 -7.46 -0.13 -7.88
C ARG A 141 -7.59 -1.64 -7.82
N ILE A 142 -6.81 -2.30 -6.96
CA ILE A 142 -6.88 -3.76 -6.77
C ILE A 142 -8.24 -4.13 -6.17
N THR A 143 -8.69 -3.43 -5.12
CA THR A 143 -10.01 -3.66 -4.51
C THR A 143 -11.13 -3.55 -5.54
N CYS A 144 -11.13 -2.48 -6.35
CA CYS A 144 -12.12 -2.32 -7.42
C CYS A 144 -12.05 -3.46 -8.46
N SER A 145 -10.85 -3.95 -8.78
CA SER A 145 -10.69 -5.08 -9.71
C SER A 145 -11.22 -6.39 -9.13
N VAL A 146 -11.08 -6.62 -7.83
CA VAL A 146 -11.65 -7.78 -7.13
C VAL A 146 -13.18 -7.75 -7.19
N ASP A 147 -13.80 -6.59 -6.96
CA ASP A 147 -15.26 -6.44 -7.06
C ASP A 147 -15.78 -6.76 -8.47
N VAL A 148 -15.05 -6.32 -9.51
CA VAL A 148 -15.37 -6.63 -10.91
C VAL A 148 -15.24 -8.12 -11.21
N LEU A 149 -14.19 -8.78 -10.69
CA LEU A 149 -14.02 -10.23 -10.86
C LEU A 149 -15.12 -11.02 -10.15
N GLU A 150 -15.57 -10.59 -8.97
CA GLU A 150 -16.69 -11.22 -8.27
C GLU A 150 -18.00 -11.08 -9.07
N LEU A 151 -18.26 -9.91 -9.64
CA LEU A 151 -19.42 -9.68 -10.50
C LEU A 151 -19.37 -10.54 -11.77
N LEU A 152 -18.21 -10.64 -12.41
CA LEU A 152 -18.00 -11.49 -13.59
C LEU A 152 -18.27 -12.96 -13.24
N ASN A 153 -17.74 -13.44 -12.11
CA ASN A 153 -17.96 -14.81 -11.65
C ASN A 153 -19.46 -15.11 -11.42
N LYS A 154 -20.19 -14.18 -10.76
CA LYS A 154 -21.64 -14.30 -10.58
C LYS A 154 -22.39 -14.36 -11.92
N THR A 155 -21.97 -13.54 -12.89
CA THR A 155 -22.58 -13.51 -14.23
C THR A 155 -22.34 -14.83 -14.97
N VAL A 156 -21.11 -15.34 -14.98
CA VAL A 156 -20.77 -16.61 -15.62
C VAL A 156 -21.53 -17.78 -14.98
N GLN A 157 -21.71 -17.78 -13.66
CA GLN A 157 -22.51 -18.79 -12.97
C GLN A 157 -23.99 -18.73 -13.38
N ALA A 158 -24.55 -17.52 -13.49
CA ALA A 158 -25.93 -17.32 -13.95
C ALA A 158 -26.11 -17.82 -15.41
N ASP A 159 -25.20 -17.45 -16.31
CA ASP A 159 -25.24 -17.87 -17.70
C ASP A 159 -25.08 -19.38 -17.86
N THR A 160 -24.17 -19.98 -17.08
CA THR A 160 -23.98 -21.44 -17.06
C THR A 160 -25.26 -22.15 -16.64
N LYS A 161 -25.94 -21.65 -15.61
CA LYS A 161 -27.22 -22.19 -15.16
C LYS A 161 -28.30 -22.06 -16.23
N VAL A 162 -28.42 -20.90 -16.88
CA VAL A 162 -29.37 -20.69 -17.98
C VAL A 162 -29.10 -21.65 -19.12
N TYR A 163 -27.83 -21.86 -19.48
CA TYR A 163 -27.43 -22.78 -20.55
C TYR A 163 -27.77 -24.24 -20.20
N GLN A 164 -27.49 -24.67 -18.96
CA GLN A 164 -27.87 -26.00 -18.47
C GLN A 164 -29.40 -26.19 -18.46
N ASP A 165 -30.16 -25.18 -18.03
CA ASP A 165 -31.62 -25.22 -18.03
C ASP A 165 -32.20 -25.25 -19.46
N ASN A 166 -31.57 -24.55 -20.41
CA ASN A 166 -31.92 -24.58 -21.82
C ASN A 166 -31.70 -25.98 -22.41
N ILE A 167 -30.52 -26.59 -22.18
CA ILE A 167 -30.22 -27.96 -22.62
C ILE A 167 -31.26 -28.94 -22.07
N ARG A 168 -31.52 -28.89 -20.77
CA ARG A 168 -32.49 -29.78 -20.14
C ARG A 168 -33.91 -29.61 -20.70
N ARG A 169 -34.27 -28.39 -21.10
CA ARG A 169 -35.56 -28.12 -21.76
C ARG A 169 -35.58 -28.69 -23.18
N SER A 170 -34.53 -28.46 -23.97
CA SER A 170 -34.46 -28.98 -25.35
C SER A 170 -34.43 -30.51 -25.38
N GLU A 171 -33.75 -31.17 -24.43
CA GLU A 171 -33.75 -32.63 -24.31
C GLU A 171 -35.15 -33.17 -24.01
N LYS A 172 -35.87 -32.54 -23.07
CA LYS A 172 -37.27 -32.92 -22.76
C LYS A 172 -38.21 -32.70 -23.94
N GLU A 173 -37.99 -31.66 -24.72
CA GLU A 173 -38.77 -31.38 -25.93
C GLU A 173 -38.48 -32.42 -27.01
N ALA A 174 -37.21 -32.70 -27.30
CA ALA A 174 -36.80 -33.73 -28.24
C ALA A 174 -37.37 -35.12 -27.87
N VAL A 175 -37.35 -35.50 -26.59
CA VAL A 175 -37.95 -36.76 -26.12
C VAL A 175 -39.46 -36.78 -26.35
N ARG A 176 -40.17 -35.68 -26.08
CA ARG A 176 -41.63 -35.59 -26.33
C ARG A 176 -41.95 -35.64 -27.83
N ASP A 177 -41.14 -35.01 -28.65
CA ASP A 177 -41.31 -35.00 -30.11
C ASP A 177 -41.07 -36.40 -30.67
N TRP A 178 -40.03 -37.09 -30.19
CA TRP A 178 -39.77 -38.48 -30.53
C TRP A 178 -40.92 -39.41 -30.13
N GLN A 179 -41.43 -39.26 -28.90
CA GLN A 179 -42.59 -40.03 -28.44
C GLN A 179 -43.82 -39.77 -29.31
N ARG A 180 -44.08 -38.50 -29.66
CA ARG A 180 -45.17 -38.13 -30.58
C ARG A 180 -45.00 -38.82 -31.93
N PHE A 181 -43.82 -38.72 -32.54
CA PHE A 181 -43.49 -39.37 -33.80
C PHE A 181 -43.74 -40.88 -33.76
N VAL A 182 -43.21 -41.58 -32.76
CA VAL A 182 -43.39 -43.03 -32.59
C VAL A 182 -44.88 -43.41 -32.45
N CYS A 183 -45.67 -42.62 -31.72
CA CYS A 183 -47.11 -42.84 -31.58
C CYS A 183 -47.86 -42.65 -32.91
N THR A 184 -47.58 -41.56 -33.64
CA THR A 184 -48.21 -41.30 -34.95
C THR A 184 -47.85 -42.37 -35.99
N SER A 185 -46.57 -42.75 -36.08
CA SER A 185 -46.12 -43.77 -37.04
C SER A 185 -46.79 -45.13 -36.79
N LYS A 186 -46.96 -45.53 -35.52
CA LYS A 186 -47.71 -46.75 -35.17
C LYS A 186 -49.18 -46.66 -35.56
N SER A 187 -49.83 -45.52 -35.37
CA SER A 187 -51.24 -45.35 -35.76
C SER A 187 -51.47 -45.33 -37.27
N GLU A 188 -50.46 -44.91 -38.04
CA GLU A 188 -50.49 -44.88 -39.50
C GLU A 188 -50.03 -46.19 -40.15
N GLY A 189 -49.67 -47.21 -39.34
CA GLY A 189 -49.20 -48.50 -39.84
C GLY A 189 -47.79 -48.46 -40.44
N MET A 190 -47.00 -47.42 -40.15
CA MET A 190 -45.62 -47.31 -40.62
C MET A 190 -44.69 -48.19 -39.77
N GLU A 191 -43.85 -48.98 -40.44
CA GLU A 191 -42.73 -49.67 -39.79
C GLU A 191 -41.64 -48.65 -39.46
N ILE A 192 -41.52 -48.30 -38.17
CA ILE A 192 -40.59 -47.28 -37.67
C ILE A 192 -39.15 -47.57 -38.13
N ASP A 193 -38.71 -48.82 -38.14
CA ASP A 193 -37.36 -49.20 -38.56
C ASP A 193 -37.06 -48.82 -40.02
N LYS A 194 -38.05 -48.91 -40.93
CA LYS A 194 -37.86 -48.47 -42.32
C LYS A 194 -37.67 -46.97 -42.41
N VAL A 195 -38.50 -46.20 -41.69
CA VAL A 195 -38.41 -44.73 -41.69
C VAL A 195 -37.08 -44.25 -41.10
N LEU A 196 -36.61 -44.86 -40.01
CA LEU A 196 -35.32 -44.53 -39.41
C LEU A 196 -34.14 -44.88 -40.33
N THR A 197 -34.22 -46.00 -41.04
CA THR A 197 -33.18 -46.41 -42.01
C THR A 197 -33.13 -45.44 -43.19
N GLU A 198 -34.27 -44.91 -43.63
CA GLU A 198 -34.37 -43.97 -44.75
C GLU A 198 -33.84 -42.57 -44.34
N ILE A 199 -34.22 -42.08 -43.15
CA ILE A 199 -33.67 -40.83 -42.60
C ILE A 199 -32.14 -40.92 -42.38
N ALA A 200 -31.65 -42.06 -41.89
CA ALA A 200 -30.21 -42.27 -41.70
C ALA A 200 -29.41 -42.25 -43.00
N LYS A 201 -29.99 -42.81 -44.08
CA LYS A 201 -29.41 -42.72 -45.44
C LYS A 201 -29.40 -41.29 -45.96
N ASP A 202 -30.42 -40.48 -45.67
CA ASP A 202 -30.50 -39.08 -46.11
C ASP A 202 -29.54 -38.15 -45.35
N HIS A 203 -29.00 -38.59 -44.21
CA HIS A 203 -28.12 -37.78 -43.35
C HIS A 203 -26.72 -38.36 -43.17
N ASP A 204 -26.34 -39.39 -43.93
CA ASP A 204 -25.05 -40.09 -43.81
C ASP A 204 -24.73 -40.53 -42.36
N ILE A 205 -25.74 -41.00 -41.62
CA ILE A 205 -25.58 -41.47 -40.25
C ILE A 205 -25.51 -43.00 -40.25
N GLU A 206 -24.38 -43.57 -39.83
CA GLU A 206 -24.30 -45.00 -39.53
C GLU A 206 -25.09 -45.31 -38.25
N ILE A 207 -26.23 -45.99 -38.38
CA ILE A 207 -26.94 -46.57 -37.25
C ILE A 207 -26.27 -47.92 -36.93
N THR A 208 -25.49 -47.97 -35.86
CA THR A 208 -25.09 -49.23 -35.22
C THR A 208 -26.21 -49.68 -34.28
N VAL A 209 -26.87 -50.79 -34.64
CA VAL A 209 -27.90 -51.48 -33.83
C VAL A 209 -27.24 -52.44 -32.85
#